data_AF-A0A1G4IFZ7-F1
#
_entry.id   AF-A0A1G4IFZ7-F1
#
_cell.length_a   1.000
_cell.length_b   1.000
_cell.length_c   1.000
_cell.angle_alpha   90.00
_cell.angle_beta   90.00
_cell.angle_gamma   90.00
#
_symmetry.space_group_name_H-M   'P 1'
#
loop_
_entity.id
_entity.type
_entity.pdbx_description
1 polymer ?
#
loop_
_entity_poly.entity_id
_entity_poly.type
_entity_poly.pdbx_seq_one_letter_code
_entity_poly.pdbx_strand_id
1 'polypeptide(L)'
;MPVHAHAMWNSLCFYKAYLPPEDTVRATGYVVLALEEPEEEVSPVPRENSNERGVSPSLSHLDWPDDGALFPGDRLTAGAATNSSQLSDLPPSHERSVMDRDTKLQFFLFRKEDVSPPYMKGMLGKIRHCFLLCLQGDRGNPCHCHRAHLLNEDAWRLKLSSFDFSTLCVSSNFSLRYIDVTHVRPTAGFLFTCGLLHERIIVAAQPILCRYNDKCRYGSQCLFVHADIGGDNLTKTTAATPLRNLLPPQEGLDTFLAQLEEVELQTVGDVQRLSTKAFDAFVGGCEPQWTPLWLNISIFREIQPKASLESVLISFPGVTAPVVLPPNLTNVLSLLDMSQKDFYKLKLTINVQAACEKIRARFWSSRDYRTLDLKREGAKSFFTNITLEILQFRSTMADCSWRKKDPMRQVVTSLMTYVDHKKCHCNVTCGSRRHWSMHKPALSSNGNGMSNATFPDHSWCTCPRSTVMAVNYELSTPSGSRCSEQNALGKLASMGLPTCAVREVFVHGEHQGSKKDPNPLFPCGVCENMLRKVAHNVLEIHGGDVMLYMYDSTHNPKRLVYLPITEISYRDDMGFREFVADLHE
;
A
#
# COMPACT_ATOMS: atom_id res chain seq x y z
N MET A 1 10.22 5.54 -16.42
CA MET A 1 10.11 4.40 -17.35
C MET A 1 8.72 4.45 -17.98
N PRO A 2 8.54 4.14 -19.27
CA PRO A 2 7.20 4.10 -19.87
C PRO A 2 6.49 2.84 -19.35
N VAL A 3 5.48 3.03 -18.50
CA VAL A 3 4.56 1.94 -18.17
C VAL A 3 3.84 1.58 -19.47
N HIS A 4 4.04 0.36 -19.98
CA HIS A 4 3.32 -0.09 -21.17
C HIS A 4 1.81 -0.10 -20.84
N ALA A 5 1.00 0.60 -21.65
CA ALA A 5 -0.45 0.73 -21.46
C ALA A 5 -1.16 -0.63 -21.24
N HIS A 6 -0.64 -1.67 -21.89
CA HIS A 6 -1.10 -3.06 -21.75
C HIS A 6 -0.83 -3.66 -20.36
N ALA A 7 0.35 -3.41 -19.78
CA ALA A 7 0.66 -3.85 -18.42
C ALA A 7 -0.25 -3.15 -17.39
N MET A 8 -0.49 -1.85 -17.60
CA MET A 8 -1.43 -1.08 -16.78
C MET A 8 -2.84 -1.69 -16.87
N TRP A 9 -3.38 -1.87 -18.08
CA TRP A 9 -4.69 -2.47 -18.32
C TRP A 9 -4.90 -3.81 -17.61
N ASN A 10 -3.94 -4.70 -17.75
CA ASN A 10 -4.02 -6.02 -17.13
C ASN A 10 -3.99 -5.94 -15.60
N SER A 11 -3.31 -4.95 -15.02
CA SER A 11 -3.27 -4.73 -13.57
C SER A 11 -4.53 -4.05 -12.98
N LEU A 12 -5.41 -3.45 -13.80
CA LEU A 12 -6.54 -2.66 -13.30
C LEU A 12 -7.66 -3.52 -12.70
N CYS A 13 -7.86 -3.52 -11.39
CA CYS A 13 -9.03 -4.17 -10.81
C CYS A 13 -10.29 -3.29 -10.85
N PHE A 14 -11.35 -3.77 -11.51
CA PHE A 14 -12.65 -3.10 -11.57
C PHE A 14 -13.51 -3.36 -10.33
N TYR A 15 -13.36 -4.53 -9.71
CA TYR A 15 -13.97 -4.84 -8.43
C TYR A 15 -13.30 -4.01 -7.33
N LYS A 16 -14.09 -3.37 -6.46
CA LYS A 16 -13.58 -2.37 -5.50
C LYS A 16 -13.51 -2.85 -4.06
N ALA A 17 -14.15 -3.96 -3.73
CA ALA A 17 -14.10 -4.56 -2.40
C ALA A 17 -13.01 -5.62 -2.31
N TYR A 18 -12.76 -6.12 -1.10
CA TYR A 18 -11.85 -7.25 -0.90
C TYR A 18 -12.40 -8.51 -1.59
N LEU A 19 -11.50 -9.28 -2.20
CA LEU A 19 -11.73 -10.65 -2.65
C LEU A 19 -10.58 -11.52 -2.12
N PRO A 20 -10.81 -12.82 -1.88
CA PRO A 20 -9.73 -13.77 -1.67
C PRO A 20 -8.69 -13.69 -2.79
N PRO A 21 -7.41 -14.03 -2.55
CA PRO A 21 -6.36 -13.92 -3.57
C PRO A 21 -6.68 -14.64 -4.89
N GLU A 22 -7.24 -15.85 -4.83
CA GLU A 22 -7.62 -16.61 -6.03
C GLU A 22 -8.73 -15.92 -6.82
N ASP A 23 -9.77 -15.45 -6.15
CA ASP A 23 -10.88 -14.68 -6.75
C ASP A 23 -10.40 -13.34 -7.30
N THR A 24 -9.42 -12.71 -6.64
CA THR A 24 -8.80 -11.47 -7.10
C THR A 24 -8.08 -11.67 -8.43
N VAL A 25 -7.28 -12.73 -8.56
CA VAL A 25 -6.58 -13.06 -9.81
C VAL A 25 -7.60 -13.32 -10.93
N ARG A 26 -8.64 -14.10 -10.65
CA ARG A 26 -9.71 -14.39 -11.62
C ARG A 26 -10.44 -13.11 -12.04
N ALA A 27 -10.96 -12.33 -11.09
CA ALA A 27 -11.72 -11.11 -11.36
C ALA A 27 -10.89 -10.02 -12.08
N THR A 28 -9.58 -9.97 -11.84
CA THR A 28 -8.67 -9.02 -12.52
C THR A 28 -8.57 -9.29 -14.03
N GLY A 29 -8.86 -10.51 -14.49
CA GLY A 29 -8.94 -10.86 -15.91
C GLY A 29 -10.17 -10.32 -16.63
N TYR A 30 -11.12 -9.70 -15.91
CA TYR A 30 -12.39 -9.24 -16.48
C TYR A 30 -12.59 -7.73 -16.34
N VAL A 31 -13.47 -7.19 -17.18
CA VAL A 31 -13.82 -5.78 -17.21
C VAL A 31 -15.31 -5.58 -17.51
N VAL A 32 -15.90 -4.54 -16.90
CA VAL A 32 -17.22 -4.02 -17.30
C VAL A 32 -17.04 -2.81 -18.21
N LEU A 33 -17.72 -2.82 -19.34
CA LEU A 33 -17.75 -1.71 -20.30
C LEU A 33 -19.19 -1.28 -20.57
N ALA A 34 -19.38 0.03 -20.74
CA ALA A 34 -20.66 0.63 -21.05
C ALA A 34 -20.78 0.92 -22.56
N LEU A 35 -21.96 0.69 -23.10
CA LEU A 35 -22.31 0.94 -24.49
C LEU A 35 -23.53 1.86 -24.55
N GLU A 36 -23.44 2.92 -25.33
CA GLU A 36 -24.55 3.83 -25.60
C GLU A 36 -25.57 3.11 -26.50
N GLU A 37 -26.85 3.08 -26.10
CA GLU A 37 -27.91 2.62 -26.99
C GLU A 37 -28.02 3.60 -28.18
N PRO A 38 -28.10 3.09 -29.43
CA PRO A 38 -28.44 3.94 -30.56
C PRO A 38 -29.86 4.47 -30.34
N GLU A 39 -30.05 5.79 -30.41
CA GLU A 39 -31.38 6.39 -30.40
C GLU A 39 -32.21 5.75 -31.53
N GLU A 40 -33.39 5.21 -31.21
CA GLU A 40 -34.30 4.68 -32.21
C GLU A 40 -34.64 5.83 -33.19
N GLU A 41 -34.18 5.71 -34.44
CA GLU A 41 -34.57 6.62 -35.51
C GLU A 41 -36.09 6.60 -35.65
N VAL A 42 -36.76 7.63 -35.13
CA VAL A 42 -38.16 7.92 -35.42
C VAL A 42 -38.27 8.05 -36.94
N SER A 43 -38.98 7.13 -37.56
CA SER A 43 -39.12 7.01 -39.02
C SER A 43 -39.48 8.35 -39.66
N PRO A 44 -38.76 8.81 -40.70
CA PRO A 44 -39.12 10.06 -41.35
C PRO A 44 -40.35 9.86 -42.23
N VAL A 45 -41.42 10.58 -41.91
CA VAL A 45 -42.54 10.84 -42.81
C VAL A 45 -41.99 11.48 -44.10
N PRO A 46 -42.40 11.03 -45.30
CA PRO A 46 -41.87 11.59 -46.54
C PRO A 46 -42.39 13.02 -46.72
N ARG A 47 -41.49 14.00 -46.77
CA ARG A 47 -41.77 15.33 -47.32
C ARG A 47 -40.85 15.60 -48.49
N GLU A 48 -41.50 15.95 -49.58
CA GLU A 48 -40.94 16.17 -50.91
C GLU A 48 -39.98 17.37 -50.96
N ASN A 49 -38.92 17.20 -51.75
CA ASN A 49 -38.21 18.18 -52.57
C ASN A 49 -37.99 19.60 -52.03
N SER A 50 -36.72 19.89 -51.69
CA SER A 50 -35.96 20.91 -52.42
C SER A 50 -34.46 20.75 -52.16
N ASN A 51 -33.70 20.64 -53.25
CA ASN A 51 -32.24 20.67 -53.32
C ASN A 51 -31.65 21.85 -52.55
N GLU A 52 -30.69 21.59 -51.66
CA GLU A 52 -29.53 22.47 -51.49
C GLU A 52 -28.33 21.67 -50.97
N ARG A 53 -27.17 21.94 -51.58
CA ARG A 53 -25.91 21.21 -51.44
C ARG A 53 -25.23 21.55 -50.12
N GLY A 54 -24.80 20.49 -49.42
CA GLY A 54 -23.49 20.35 -48.79
C GLY A 54 -23.06 21.36 -47.74
N VAL A 55 -23.17 20.98 -46.46
CA VAL A 55 -22.19 21.31 -45.42
C VAL A 55 -22.18 20.15 -44.42
N SER A 56 -21.03 19.48 -44.27
CA SER A 56 -20.76 18.56 -43.17
C SER A 56 -20.70 19.33 -41.84
N PRO A 57 -21.42 18.94 -40.77
CA PRO A 57 -21.14 19.47 -39.45
C PRO A 57 -19.98 18.68 -38.84
N SER A 58 -18.89 19.41 -38.62
CA SER A 58 -17.68 19.00 -37.94
C SER A 58 -17.95 18.42 -36.55
N LEU A 59 -17.31 17.28 -36.25
CA LEU A 59 -17.19 16.70 -34.91
C LEU A 59 -16.63 17.75 -33.94
N SER A 60 -17.43 18.10 -32.94
CA SER A 60 -17.03 18.92 -31.81
C SER A 60 -15.97 18.19 -30.99
N HIS A 61 -14.80 18.81 -30.89
CA HIS A 61 -13.74 18.51 -29.94
C HIS A 61 -14.33 18.58 -28.51
N LEU A 62 -14.53 17.43 -27.88
CA LEU A 62 -14.78 17.36 -26.43
C LEU A 62 -13.43 17.23 -25.74
N ASP A 63 -12.84 18.38 -25.45
CA ASP A 63 -11.70 18.47 -24.54
C ASP A 63 -12.16 18.05 -23.14
N TRP A 64 -11.49 17.03 -22.60
CA TRP A 64 -11.69 16.56 -21.24
C TRP A 64 -11.20 17.66 -20.27
N PRO A 65 -12.00 18.08 -19.28
CA PRO A 65 -11.54 19.05 -18.31
C PRO A 65 -10.35 18.47 -17.53
N ASP A 66 -9.33 19.31 -17.41
CA ASP A 66 -8.06 19.02 -16.76
C ASP A 66 -8.27 18.66 -15.28
N ASP A 67 -7.56 17.65 -14.77
CA ASP A 67 -7.53 17.24 -13.35
C ASP A 67 -6.72 18.25 -12.50
N GLY A 68 -6.87 19.55 -12.81
CA GLY A 68 -6.12 20.67 -12.25
C GLY A 68 -6.70 21.28 -10.97
N ALA A 69 -7.68 20.63 -10.32
CA ALA A 69 -8.19 21.05 -9.02
C ALA A 69 -7.81 20.03 -7.94
N LEU A 70 -6.53 20.05 -7.58
CA LEU A 70 -6.05 19.56 -6.28
C LEU A 70 -6.79 20.33 -5.18
N PHE A 71 -7.82 19.73 -4.59
CA PHE A 71 -8.28 20.13 -3.25
C PHE A 71 -7.78 19.13 -2.22
N PRO A 72 -7.30 19.60 -1.05
CA PRO A 72 -6.50 18.80 -0.14
C PRO A 72 -7.34 17.71 0.52
N GLY A 73 -6.72 16.56 0.71
CA GLY A 73 -7.13 15.65 1.78
C GLY A 73 -7.14 16.38 3.11
N ASP A 74 -8.16 16.08 3.92
CA ASP A 74 -8.25 16.29 5.37
C ASP A 74 -7.60 17.54 5.97
N ARG A 75 -8.42 18.56 6.20
CA ARG A 75 -8.31 19.41 7.40
C ARG A 75 -9.69 19.68 7.98
N LEU A 76 -10.04 18.91 9.02
CA LEU A 76 -11.09 19.30 9.96
C LEU A 76 -10.54 20.41 10.86
N THR A 77 -10.77 21.66 10.49
CA THR A 77 -10.67 22.78 11.44
C THR A 77 -12.07 23.13 11.91
N ALA A 78 -12.36 22.79 13.17
CA ALA A 78 -13.45 23.39 13.91
C ALA A 78 -13.00 24.77 14.42
N GLY A 79 -13.79 25.80 14.15
CA GLY A 79 -13.62 27.15 14.69
C GLY A 79 -14.85 27.98 14.37
N ALA A 80 -15.70 28.19 15.38
CA ALA A 80 -16.86 29.05 15.30
C ALA A 80 -16.45 30.53 15.30
N ALA A 81 -17.07 31.35 14.44
CA ALA A 81 -17.32 32.78 14.70
C ALA A 81 -18.41 33.33 13.77
N THR A 82 -19.37 34.01 14.39
CA THR A 82 -20.49 34.78 13.85
C THR A 82 -20.06 36.19 13.41
N ASN A 83 -20.54 36.67 12.25
CA ASN A 83 -21.23 37.95 11.99
C ASN A 83 -21.03 38.57 10.58
N SER A 84 -22.17 38.72 9.89
CA SER A 84 -22.68 39.85 9.08
C SER A 84 -21.89 40.54 7.94
N SER A 85 -22.54 40.54 6.76
CA SER A 85 -22.75 41.63 5.76
C SER A 85 -21.53 42.15 4.97
N GLN A 86 -21.52 42.34 3.64
CA GLN A 86 -22.47 42.97 2.70
C GLN A 86 -22.17 42.56 1.23
N LEU A 87 -23.17 42.82 0.36
CA LEU A 87 -23.26 42.59 -1.09
C LEU A 87 -22.13 43.20 -1.95
N SER A 88 -21.86 42.57 -3.10
CA SER A 88 -21.73 43.26 -4.39
C SER A 88 -22.13 42.31 -5.54
N ASP A 89 -23.13 42.73 -6.30
CA ASP A 89 -23.69 42.07 -7.48
C ASP A 89 -22.71 41.96 -8.65
N LEU A 90 -22.64 40.77 -9.27
CA LEU A 90 -22.23 40.55 -10.66
C LEU A 90 -23.15 39.48 -11.28
N PRO A 91 -23.59 39.63 -12.54
CA PRO A 91 -24.69 38.87 -13.14
C PRO A 91 -24.31 37.41 -13.43
N PRO A 92 -25.29 36.49 -13.52
CA PRO A 92 -25.01 35.08 -13.70
C PRO A 92 -24.52 34.82 -15.12
N SER A 93 -23.23 34.56 -15.28
CA SER A 93 -22.70 33.97 -16.50
C SER A 93 -23.26 32.55 -16.62
N HIS A 94 -24.16 32.37 -17.59
CA HIS A 94 -24.70 31.10 -18.02
C HIS A 94 -23.60 30.12 -18.45
N GLU A 95 -23.08 29.33 -17.50
CA GLU A 95 -22.56 27.99 -17.79
C GLU A 95 -23.63 27.00 -17.39
N ARG A 96 -24.56 26.76 -18.32
CA ARG A 96 -25.51 25.66 -18.24
C ARG A 96 -24.71 24.35 -18.25
N SER A 97 -24.67 23.72 -17.08
CA SER A 97 -24.67 22.27 -16.92
C SER A 97 -25.57 21.61 -17.96
N VAL A 98 -24.96 20.96 -18.96
CA VAL A 98 -25.63 20.01 -19.84
C VAL A 98 -24.78 18.74 -19.88
N MET A 99 -24.86 17.94 -18.82
CA MET A 99 -24.90 16.50 -19.00
C MET A 99 -26.39 16.17 -18.93
N ASP A 100 -27.00 16.20 -20.11
CA ASP A 100 -28.39 15.85 -20.28
C ASP A 100 -28.63 14.44 -19.74
N ARG A 101 -29.72 14.28 -19.02
CA ARG A 101 -30.19 12.99 -18.52
C ARG A 101 -30.74 12.21 -19.72
N ASP A 102 -30.56 10.89 -19.68
CA ASP A 102 -31.22 9.86 -20.51
C ASP A 102 -30.48 9.26 -21.71
N THR A 103 -29.14 9.30 -21.79
CA THR A 103 -28.44 8.30 -22.63
C THR A 103 -28.50 6.93 -21.93
N LYS A 104 -29.32 6.02 -22.46
CA LYS A 104 -29.48 4.68 -21.92
C LYS A 104 -28.22 3.86 -22.21
N LEU A 105 -27.51 3.45 -21.16
CA LEU A 105 -26.30 2.64 -21.26
C LEU A 105 -26.62 1.16 -21.06
N GLN A 106 -26.07 0.31 -21.93
CA GLN A 106 -25.99 -1.12 -21.73
C GLN A 106 -24.61 -1.48 -21.17
N PHE A 107 -24.55 -2.46 -20.27
CA PHE A 107 -23.30 -2.88 -19.65
C PHE A 107 -22.98 -4.31 -20.07
N PHE A 108 -21.70 -4.55 -20.36
CA PHE A 108 -21.20 -5.84 -20.79
C PHE A 108 -19.97 -6.23 -19.98
N LEU A 109 -19.87 -7.52 -19.68
CA LEU A 109 -18.70 -8.15 -19.09
C LEU A 109 -17.87 -8.77 -20.21
N PHE A 110 -16.58 -8.48 -20.20
CA PHE A 110 -15.60 -9.01 -21.16
C PHE A 110 -14.40 -9.59 -20.42
N ARG A 111 -13.71 -10.51 -21.08
CA ARG A 111 -12.32 -10.83 -20.72
C ARG A 111 -11.44 -9.68 -21.22
N LYS A 112 -10.48 -9.27 -20.41
CA LYS A 112 -9.56 -8.18 -20.78
C LYS A 112 -8.69 -8.50 -22.00
N GLU A 113 -8.40 -9.78 -22.22
CA GLU A 113 -7.65 -10.26 -23.38
C GLU A 113 -8.40 -10.08 -24.71
N ASP A 114 -9.73 -9.89 -24.65
CA ASP A 114 -10.58 -9.71 -25.83
C ASP A 114 -10.81 -8.21 -26.15
N VAL A 115 -10.30 -7.30 -25.32
CA VAL A 115 -10.56 -5.86 -25.43
C VAL A 115 -9.27 -5.05 -25.36
N SER A 116 -9.11 -4.12 -26.29
CA SER A 116 -8.05 -3.13 -26.26
C SER A 116 -8.19 -2.17 -25.06
N PRO A 117 -7.07 -1.74 -24.46
CA PRO A 117 -7.11 -0.75 -23.40
C PRO A 117 -7.60 0.60 -23.92
N PRO A 118 -8.37 1.38 -23.12
CA PRO A 118 -8.68 2.76 -23.43
C PRO A 118 -7.41 3.62 -23.33
N TYR A 119 -7.51 4.91 -23.68
CA TYR A 119 -6.36 5.81 -23.64
C TYR A 119 -5.73 5.92 -22.25
N MET A 120 -4.40 5.97 -22.18
CA MET A 120 -3.63 5.90 -20.92
C MET A 120 -4.09 6.90 -19.86
N LYS A 121 -4.45 8.14 -20.23
CA LYS A 121 -4.91 9.17 -19.30
C LYS A 121 -6.12 8.71 -18.46
N GLY A 122 -7.02 7.92 -19.05
CA GLY A 122 -8.19 7.36 -18.35
C GLY A 122 -7.87 6.21 -17.40
N MET A 123 -6.70 5.58 -17.54
CA MET A 123 -6.24 4.48 -16.70
C MET A 123 -5.36 4.94 -15.52
N LEU A 124 -4.94 6.21 -15.51
CA LEU A 124 -4.13 6.77 -14.43
C LEU A 124 -4.98 7.05 -13.18
N GLY A 125 -4.44 6.68 -12.01
CA GLY A 125 -5.07 6.96 -10.72
C GLY A 125 -6.12 5.93 -10.27
N LYS A 126 -6.95 6.31 -9.28
CA LYS A 126 -7.97 5.42 -8.72
C LYS A 126 -9.20 5.42 -9.63
N ILE A 127 -9.36 4.36 -10.43
CA ILE A 127 -10.54 4.18 -11.29
C ILE A 127 -11.80 3.98 -10.44
N ARG A 128 -12.84 4.78 -10.70
CA ARG A 128 -14.14 4.74 -10.00
C ARG A 128 -15.36 4.58 -10.91
N HIS A 129 -15.14 4.53 -12.22
CA HIS A 129 -16.18 4.37 -13.23
C HIS A 129 -15.71 3.38 -14.30
N CYS A 130 -16.65 2.75 -15.01
CA CYS A 130 -16.34 1.90 -16.15
C CYS A 130 -16.03 2.74 -17.40
N PHE A 131 -15.35 2.14 -18.37
CA PHE A 131 -15.07 2.80 -19.65
C PHE A 131 -16.18 2.54 -20.67
N LEU A 132 -16.23 3.40 -21.69
CA LEU A 132 -17.12 3.24 -22.84
C LEU A 132 -16.51 2.26 -23.87
N LEU A 133 -17.37 1.45 -24.48
CA LEU A 133 -17.08 0.59 -25.62
C LEU A 133 -17.42 1.33 -26.93
N CYS A 134 -16.57 1.20 -27.93
CA CYS A 134 -16.82 1.69 -29.28
C CYS A 134 -17.39 0.60 -30.19
N LEU A 135 -18.56 0.82 -30.79
CA LEU A 135 -19.17 -0.07 -31.78
C LEU A 135 -18.50 0.00 -33.16
N GLN A 136 -17.77 1.06 -33.47
CA GLN A 136 -17.08 1.13 -34.77
C GLN A 136 -15.91 0.14 -34.86
N GLY A 137 -15.35 -0.27 -33.71
CA GLY A 137 -14.39 -1.37 -33.61
C GLY A 137 -15.02 -2.76 -33.71
N ASP A 138 -16.36 -2.88 -33.70
CA ASP A 138 -17.14 -4.13 -33.77
C ASP A 138 -17.28 -4.66 -35.22
N ARG A 139 -16.67 -3.98 -36.21
CA ARG A 139 -16.80 -4.32 -37.65
C ARG A 139 -15.46 -4.31 -38.40
N GLY A 140 -14.36 -4.60 -37.72
CA GLY A 140 -13.03 -4.70 -38.34
C GLY A 140 -12.43 -3.39 -38.90
N ASN A 141 -13.08 -2.24 -38.70
CA ASN A 141 -12.56 -0.94 -39.18
C ASN A 141 -11.65 -0.29 -38.12
N PRO A 142 -10.46 0.22 -38.50
CA PRO A 142 -9.56 0.90 -37.57
C PRO A 142 -10.21 2.18 -37.05
N CYS A 143 -10.62 2.17 -35.79
CA CYS A 143 -11.13 3.33 -35.07
C CYS A 143 -10.02 3.92 -34.19
N HIS A 144 -9.77 5.22 -34.31
CA HIS A 144 -8.76 5.93 -33.52
C HIS A 144 -9.36 6.68 -32.32
N CYS A 145 -10.57 6.30 -31.88
CA CYS A 145 -11.20 6.96 -30.73
C CYS A 145 -10.54 6.53 -29.40
N HIS A 146 -10.82 7.27 -28.33
CA HIS A 146 -10.22 7.03 -27.02
C HIS A 146 -10.93 5.95 -26.17
N ARG A 147 -11.97 5.30 -26.74
CA ARG A 147 -12.79 4.27 -26.08
C ARG A 147 -12.12 2.89 -26.16
N ALA A 148 -12.64 1.93 -25.41
CA ALA A 148 -12.23 0.54 -25.54
C ALA A 148 -12.82 -0.07 -26.83
N HIS A 149 -12.08 -0.98 -27.47
CA HIS A 149 -12.51 -1.68 -28.70
C HIS A 149 -12.32 -3.18 -28.52
N LEU A 150 -13.17 -3.97 -29.17
CA LEU A 150 -12.97 -5.41 -29.28
C LEU A 150 -11.74 -5.70 -30.13
N LEU A 151 -10.96 -6.70 -29.73
CA LEU A 151 -9.78 -7.16 -30.48
C LEU A 151 -10.17 -8.19 -31.56
N ASN A 152 -11.32 -8.84 -31.40
CA ASN A 152 -11.87 -9.82 -32.33
C ASN A 152 -13.40 -9.69 -32.38
N GLU A 153 -14.03 -10.00 -33.52
CA GLU A 153 -15.49 -10.06 -33.68
C GLU A 153 -16.11 -11.19 -32.83
N ASP A 154 -15.36 -12.27 -32.60
CA ASP A 154 -15.76 -13.39 -31.74
C ASP A 154 -15.40 -13.19 -30.25
N ALA A 155 -15.10 -11.96 -29.83
CA ALA A 155 -14.77 -11.63 -28.44
C ALA A 155 -15.88 -12.11 -27.49
N TRP A 156 -15.50 -12.82 -26.43
CA TRP A 156 -16.48 -13.30 -25.45
C TRP A 156 -17.09 -12.11 -24.72
N ARG A 157 -18.44 -12.07 -24.67
CA ARG A 157 -19.19 -11.00 -24.00
C ARG A 157 -20.45 -11.52 -23.35
N LEU A 158 -20.73 -11.01 -22.15
CA LEU A 158 -21.99 -11.22 -21.44
C LEU A 158 -22.69 -9.88 -21.23
N LYS A 159 -23.94 -9.77 -21.69
CA LYS A 159 -24.79 -8.60 -21.38
C LYS A 159 -25.18 -8.67 -19.92
N LEU A 160 -24.79 -7.67 -19.14
CA LEU A 160 -24.97 -7.66 -17.70
C LEU A 160 -26.40 -7.32 -17.30
N SER A 161 -26.90 -8.04 -16.30
CA SER A 161 -28.20 -7.83 -15.65
C SER A 161 -28.09 -8.24 -14.17
N SER A 162 -29.23 -8.32 -13.46
CA SER A 162 -29.27 -8.85 -12.10
C SER A 162 -29.33 -10.38 -12.02
N PHE A 163 -29.44 -11.11 -13.14
CA PHE A 163 -29.33 -12.58 -13.22
C PHE A 163 -30.00 -13.36 -12.05
N ASP A 164 -31.26 -13.03 -11.75
CA ASP A 164 -32.10 -13.64 -10.71
C ASP A 164 -31.68 -13.41 -9.24
N PHE A 165 -30.69 -12.55 -8.96
CA PHE A 165 -30.37 -12.17 -7.59
C PHE A 165 -31.51 -11.31 -6.99
N SER A 166 -32.06 -11.76 -5.85
CA SER A 166 -33.12 -11.04 -5.12
C SER A 166 -32.56 -10.10 -4.05
N THR A 167 -31.47 -10.47 -3.41
CA THR A 167 -30.82 -9.67 -2.36
C THR A 167 -29.31 -9.65 -2.54
N LEU A 168 -28.67 -8.58 -2.06
CA LEU A 168 -27.23 -8.43 -2.07
C LEU A 168 -26.73 -7.90 -0.72
N CYS A 169 -25.66 -8.48 -0.19
CA CYS A 169 -24.99 -7.92 0.98
C CYS A 169 -24.00 -6.84 0.51
N VAL A 170 -24.21 -5.60 0.94
CA VAL A 170 -23.33 -4.46 0.64
C VAL A 170 -22.65 -3.95 1.90
N SER A 171 -21.44 -3.44 1.74
CA SER A 171 -20.71 -2.75 2.80
C SER A 171 -20.90 -1.24 2.70
N SER A 172 -21.16 -0.59 3.83
CA SER A 172 -21.31 0.86 3.92
C SER A 172 -20.82 1.34 5.28
N ASN A 173 -19.82 2.24 5.31
CA ASN A 173 -19.30 2.85 6.54
C ASN A 173 -19.06 1.85 7.70
N PHE A 174 -18.33 0.76 7.43
CA PHE A 174 -18.04 -0.30 8.44
C PHE A 174 -19.27 -1.01 8.99
N SER A 175 -20.34 -1.09 8.19
CA SER A 175 -21.56 -1.82 8.48
C SER A 175 -21.93 -2.71 7.30
N LEU A 176 -22.60 -3.82 7.62
CA LEU A 176 -23.19 -4.76 6.65
C LEU A 176 -24.65 -4.40 6.44
N ARG A 177 -25.10 -4.42 5.18
CA ARG A 177 -26.52 -4.23 4.83
C ARG A 177 -26.95 -5.24 3.78
N TYR A 178 -28.03 -5.95 4.03
CA TYR A 178 -28.73 -6.70 2.99
C TYR A 178 -29.74 -5.76 2.35
N ILE A 179 -29.61 -5.58 1.04
CA ILE A 179 -30.51 -4.75 0.25
C ILE A 179 -31.22 -5.63 -0.75
N ASP A 180 -32.52 -5.39 -0.89
CA ASP A 180 -33.30 -5.95 -2.00
C ASP A 180 -32.81 -5.30 -3.29
N VAL A 181 -32.62 -6.12 -4.33
CA VAL A 181 -32.14 -5.66 -5.64
C VAL A 181 -33.11 -4.65 -6.28
N THR A 182 -34.40 -4.69 -5.92
CA THR A 182 -35.39 -3.69 -6.35
C THR A 182 -35.08 -2.28 -5.85
N HIS A 183 -34.35 -2.13 -4.75
CA HIS A 183 -33.89 -0.83 -4.22
C HIS A 183 -32.53 -0.41 -4.78
N VAL A 184 -31.89 -1.24 -5.60
CA VAL A 184 -30.59 -0.97 -6.21
C VAL A 184 -30.77 -0.27 -7.55
N ARG A 185 -30.00 0.80 -7.76
CA ARG A 185 -29.86 1.40 -9.09
C ARG A 185 -28.80 0.64 -9.88
N PRO A 186 -29.07 0.26 -11.15
CA PRO A 186 -28.18 -0.56 -11.96
C PRO A 186 -26.92 0.21 -12.36
N THR A 187 -25.93 0.18 -11.48
CA THR A 187 -24.59 0.74 -11.69
C THR A 187 -23.66 -0.31 -12.29
N ALA A 188 -22.61 0.11 -12.98
CA ALA A 188 -21.58 -0.78 -13.52
C ALA A 188 -20.98 -1.67 -12.43
N GLY A 189 -20.75 -1.14 -11.22
CA GLY A 189 -20.23 -1.91 -10.09
C GLY A 189 -21.18 -3.01 -9.60
N PHE A 190 -22.47 -2.69 -9.47
CA PHE A 190 -23.50 -3.67 -9.13
C PHE A 190 -23.61 -4.77 -10.20
N LEU A 191 -23.79 -4.36 -11.46
CA LEU A 191 -23.96 -5.26 -12.58
C LEU A 191 -22.72 -6.14 -12.82
N PHE A 192 -21.52 -5.59 -12.68
CA PHE A 192 -20.27 -6.35 -12.74
C PHE A 192 -20.21 -7.41 -11.63
N THR A 193 -20.64 -7.06 -10.41
CA THR A 193 -20.69 -8.02 -9.30
C THR A 193 -21.64 -9.18 -9.60
N CYS A 194 -22.85 -8.89 -10.09
CA CYS A 194 -23.81 -9.92 -10.50
C CYS A 194 -23.25 -10.79 -11.63
N GLY A 195 -22.60 -10.21 -12.63
CA GLY A 195 -21.97 -10.96 -13.73
C GLY A 195 -20.85 -11.89 -13.25
N LEU A 196 -19.97 -11.42 -12.37
CA LEU A 196 -18.90 -12.24 -11.80
C LEU A 196 -19.43 -13.46 -11.02
N LEU A 197 -20.53 -13.28 -10.27
CA LEU A 197 -21.19 -14.36 -9.55
C LEU A 197 -21.92 -15.31 -10.49
N HIS A 198 -22.66 -14.78 -11.48
CA HIS A 198 -23.39 -15.57 -12.46
C HIS A 198 -22.48 -16.51 -13.26
N GLU A 199 -21.35 -15.99 -13.74
CA GLU A 199 -20.34 -16.75 -14.48
C GLU A 199 -19.41 -17.57 -13.58
N ARG A 200 -19.65 -17.59 -12.26
CA ARG A 200 -18.84 -18.32 -11.25
C ARG A 200 -17.35 -17.96 -11.32
N ILE A 201 -17.04 -16.73 -11.73
CA ILE A 201 -15.68 -16.19 -11.75
C ILE A 201 -15.18 -15.98 -10.31
N ILE A 202 -16.10 -15.60 -9.41
CA ILE A 202 -15.86 -15.50 -7.96
C ILE A 202 -16.89 -16.34 -7.21
N VAL A 203 -16.55 -16.77 -5.99
CA VAL A 203 -17.43 -17.62 -5.17
C VAL A 203 -18.49 -16.79 -4.45
N ALA A 204 -18.08 -15.63 -3.93
CA ALA A 204 -18.93 -14.72 -3.19
C ALA A 204 -18.48 -13.28 -3.43
N ALA A 205 -19.37 -12.33 -3.16
CA ALA A 205 -19.08 -10.92 -3.33
C ALA A 205 -19.72 -10.08 -2.23
N GLN A 206 -19.07 -8.98 -1.90
CA GLN A 206 -19.57 -8.00 -0.95
C GLN A 206 -19.24 -6.58 -1.43
N PRO A 207 -19.95 -6.07 -2.44
CA PRO A 207 -19.62 -4.79 -3.04
C PRO A 207 -19.88 -3.62 -2.08
N ILE A 208 -19.25 -2.49 -2.37
CA ILE A 208 -19.28 -1.30 -1.52
C ILE A 208 -20.33 -0.32 -2.02
N LEU A 209 -21.12 0.23 -1.10
CA LEU A 209 -22.05 1.31 -1.39
C LEU A 209 -21.30 2.62 -1.66
N CYS A 210 -21.67 3.33 -2.71
CA CYS A 210 -21.13 4.63 -3.03
C CYS A 210 -21.53 5.66 -1.96
N ARG A 211 -20.53 6.33 -1.36
CA ARG A 211 -20.75 7.42 -0.40
C ARG A 211 -21.61 8.56 -0.94
N TYR A 212 -21.52 8.85 -2.24
CA TYR A 212 -22.26 9.94 -2.87
C TYR A 212 -23.65 9.50 -3.33
N ASN A 213 -23.86 8.20 -3.57
CA ASN A 213 -25.11 7.60 -4.01
C ASN A 213 -25.77 8.43 -5.13
N ASP A 214 -26.92 9.05 -4.86
CA ASP A 214 -27.69 9.93 -5.75
C ASP A 214 -26.91 11.13 -6.30
N LYS A 215 -25.91 11.61 -5.56
CA LYS A 215 -25.06 12.75 -5.94
C LYS A 215 -23.77 12.31 -6.64
N CYS A 216 -23.64 11.02 -6.97
CA CYS A 216 -22.45 10.50 -7.63
C CYS A 216 -22.36 11.03 -9.07
N ARG A 217 -21.28 11.77 -9.35
CA ARG A 217 -21.00 12.32 -10.70
C ARG A 217 -20.89 11.28 -11.80
N TYR A 218 -20.61 10.02 -11.46
CA TYR A 218 -20.45 8.93 -12.43
C TYR A 218 -21.76 8.23 -12.80
N GLY A 219 -22.86 8.53 -12.11
CA GLY A 219 -24.17 7.95 -12.40
C GLY A 219 -24.14 6.42 -12.50
N SER A 220 -24.70 5.87 -13.58
CA SER A 220 -24.74 4.44 -13.87
C SER A 220 -23.37 3.83 -14.20
N GLN A 221 -22.38 4.60 -14.62
CA GLN A 221 -21.02 4.10 -14.87
C GLN A 221 -20.22 3.84 -13.59
N CYS A 222 -20.72 4.25 -12.42
CA CYS A 222 -20.04 4.07 -11.15
C CYS A 222 -19.69 2.60 -10.88
N LEU A 223 -18.44 2.33 -10.45
CA LEU A 223 -17.99 0.99 -10.05
C LEU A 223 -18.39 0.62 -8.60
N PHE A 224 -19.17 1.47 -7.94
CA PHE A 224 -19.75 1.24 -6.61
C PHE A 224 -21.26 1.10 -6.72
N VAL A 225 -21.89 0.45 -5.73
CA VAL A 225 -23.33 0.22 -5.71
C VAL A 225 -24.06 1.49 -5.29
N HIS A 226 -25.12 1.85 -6.01
CA HIS A 226 -26.07 2.89 -5.61
C HIS A 226 -27.37 2.21 -5.20
N ALA A 227 -27.92 2.56 -4.05
CA ALA A 227 -29.15 1.95 -3.54
C ALA A 227 -29.88 2.92 -2.62
N ASP A 228 -31.21 2.86 -2.62
CA ASP A 228 -32.01 3.59 -1.63
C ASP A 228 -31.94 2.84 -0.30
N ILE A 229 -31.04 3.32 0.57
CA ILE A 229 -30.84 2.79 1.91
C ILE A 229 -31.35 3.84 2.89
N GLY A 230 -32.47 3.55 3.54
CA GLY A 230 -33.04 4.42 4.57
C GLY A 230 -32.03 4.89 5.62
N GLY A 231 -32.33 6.03 6.23
CA GLY A 231 -31.51 6.65 7.27
C GLY A 231 -31.55 5.85 8.57
N ASP A 232 -30.66 4.87 8.70
CA ASP A 232 -30.54 4.07 9.93
C ASP A 232 -29.33 4.43 10.78
N ASN A 233 -29.52 4.26 12.09
CA ASN A 233 -28.54 4.49 13.13
C ASN A 233 -27.32 3.59 12.91
N LEU A 234 -26.20 4.19 12.47
CA LEU A 234 -24.91 3.53 12.41
C LEU A 234 -24.53 3.07 13.82
N THR A 235 -24.47 1.76 14.03
CA THR A 235 -23.92 1.19 15.26
C THR A 235 -22.46 1.58 15.34
N LYS A 236 -22.04 2.28 16.40
CA LYS A 236 -20.63 2.62 16.59
C LYS A 236 -19.84 1.37 16.88
N THR A 237 -19.13 0.88 15.88
CA THR A 237 -18.21 -0.25 16.01
C THR A 237 -16.91 0.19 16.68
N THR A 238 -16.45 -0.56 17.67
CA THR A 238 -15.17 -0.35 18.36
C THR A 238 -14.33 -1.62 18.27
N ALA A 239 -13.04 -1.55 18.61
CA ALA A 239 -12.18 -2.73 18.61
C ALA A 239 -12.69 -3.84 19.56
N ALA A 240 -13.38 -3.46 20.66
CA ALA A 240 -13.95 -4.41 21.61
C ALA A 240 -15.28 -5.04 21.15
N THR A 241 -15.84 -4.59 20.02
CA THR A 241 -17.13 -5.09 19.55
C THR A 241 -16.99 -6.57 19.11
N PRO A 242 -17.79 -7.50 19.67
CA PRO A 242 -17.76 -8.91 19.26
C PRO A 242 -18.23 -9.11 17.82
N LEU A 243 -17.54 -9.95 17.05
CA LEU A 243 -17.88 -10.23 15.65
C LEU A 243 -19.27 -10.85 15.50
N ARG A 244 -19.68 -11.67 16.48
CA ARG A 244 -21.02 -12.29 16.49
C ARG A 244 -22.17 -11.30 16.48
N ASN A 245 -21.95 -10.07 16.94
CA ASN A 245 -22.97 -9.02 16.97
C ASN A 245 -23.05 -8.27 15.62
N LEU A 246 -22.06 -8.47 14.76
CA LEU A 246 -21.90 -7.76 13.50
C LEU A 246 -22.23 -8.64 12.30
N LEU A 247 -22.06 -9.96 12.42
CA LEU A 247 -22.33 -10.90 11.35
C LEU A 247 -23.83 -11.20 11.27
N PRO A 248 -24.39 -11.24 10.04
CA PRO A 248 -25.79 -11.53 9.82
C PRO A 248 -26.10 -13.00 10.15
N PRO A 249 -27.32 -13.31 10.64
CA PRO A 249 -27.75 -14.69 10.82
C PRO A 249 -27.76 -15.43 9.48
N GLN A 250 -27.08 -16.56 9.43
CA GLN A 250 -27.10 -17.46 8.27
C GLN A 250 -26.80 -18.90 8.71
N GLU A 251 -27.10 -19.85 7.83
CA GLU A 251 -26.82 -21.26 8.07
C GLU A 251 -25.31 -21.48 8.33
N GLY A 252 -25.00 -22.28 9.34
CA GLY A 252 -23.62 -22.57 9.75
C GLY A 252 -22.89 -21.44 10.49
N LEU A 253 -23.53 -20.31 10.79
CA LEU A 253 -22.88 -19.19 11.50
C LEU A 253 -22.29 -19.62 12.84
N ASP A 254 -23.00 -20.42 13.65
CA ASP A 254 -22.49 -20.86 14.95
C ASP A 254 -21.24 -21.75 14.81
N THR A 255 -21.21 -22.63 13.80
CA THR A 255 -20.03 -23.44 13.46
C THR A 255 -18.85 -22.55 13.06
N PHE A 256 -19.09 -21.54 12.23
CA PHE A 256 -18.08 -20.59 11.82
C PHE A 256 -17.54 -19.76 13.00
N LEU A 257 -18.44 -19.28 13.87
CA LEU A 257 -18.05 -18.54 15.08
C LEU A 257 -17.20 -19.39 16.02
N ALA A 258 -17.51 -20.68 16.17
CA ALA A 258 -16.68 -21.62 16.94
C ALA A 258 -15.27 -21.77 16.34
N GLN A 259 -15.16 -21.86 15.00
CA GLN A 259 -13.85 -21.89 14.33
C GLN A 259 -13.05 -20.60 14.55
N LEU A 260 -13.72 -19.43 14.53
CA LEU A 260 -13.07 -18.16 14.83
C LEU A 260 -12.57 -18.08 16.27
N GLU A 261 -13.31 -18.66 17.21
CA GLU A 261 -12.89 -18.75 18.61
C GLU A 261 -11.64 -19.63 18.78
N GLU A 262 -11.54 -20.76 18.07
CA GLU A 262 -10.34 -21.62 18.08
C GLU A 262 -9.07 -20.90 17.59
N VAL A 263 -9.21 -19.93 16.68
CA VAL A 263 -8.10 -19.11 16.17
C VAL A 263 -7.97 -17.74 16.86
N GLU A 264 -8.66 -17.55 17.99
CA GLU A 264 -8.64 -16.32 18.80
C GLU A 264 -9.02 -15.05 18.01
N LEU A 265 -10.08 -15.15 17.19
CA LEU A 265 -10.67 -14.04 16.41
C LEU A 265 -12.11 -13.77 16.86
N GLN A 266 -12.29 -13.13 18.02
CA GLN A 266 -13.63 -12.94 18.60
C GLN A 266 -14.18 -11.53 18.40
N THR A 267 -13.30 -10.54 18.28
CA THR A 267 -13.64 -9.11 18.23
C THR A 267 -13.14 -8.44 16.96
N VAL A 268 -13.67 -7.25 16.69
CA VAL A 268 -13.17 -6.38 15.61
C VAL A 268 -11.67 -6.10 15.75
N GLY A 269 -11.20 -5.86 16.98
CA GLY A 269 -9.79 -5.64 17.28
C GLY A 269 -8.91 -6.83 16.90
N ASP A 270 -9.38 -8.05 17.16
CA ASP A 270 -8.66 -9.27 16.80
C ASP A 270 -8.45 -9.41 15.29
N VAL A 271 -9.41 -8.95 14.51
CA VAL A 271 -9.31 -8.92 13.04
C VAL A 271 -8.44 -7.74 12.58
N GLN A 272 -8.56 -6.59 13.24
CA GLN A 272 -7.75 -5.39 12.98
C GLN A 272 -6.27 -5.57 13.31
N ARG A 273 -5.87 -6.57 14.12
CA ARG A 273 -4.45 -6.86 14.35
C ARG A 273 -3.80 -7.69 13.24
N LEU A 274 -4.60 -8.42 12.44
CA LEU A 274 -4.11 -9.35 11.42
C LEU A 274 -3.51 -8.62 10.22
N SER A 275 -2.28 -8.99 9.83
CA SER A 275 -1.71 -8.55 8.55
C SER A 275 -2.54 -9.08 7.37
N THR A 276 -2.39 -8.49 6.19
CA THR A 276 -3.07 -8.98 4.97
C THR A 276 -2.73 -10.42 4.66
N LYS A 277 -1.45 -10.81 4.76
CA LYS A 277 -1.03 -12.20 4.57
C LYS A 277 -1.67 -13.15 5.57
N ALA A 278 -1.75 -12.76 6.85
CA ALA A 278 -2.36 -13.60 7.88
C ALA A 278 -3.86 -13.78 7.62
N PHE A 279 -4.56 -12.69 7.30
CA PHE A 279 -5.97 -12.73 6.93
C PHE A 279 -6.21 -13.62 5.69
N ASP A 280 -5.45 -13.41 4.62
CA ASP A 280 -5.57 -14.20 3.39
C ASP A 280 -5.28 -15.69 3.62
N ALA A 281 -4.34 -16.01 4.53
CA ALA A 281 -4.04 -17.39 4.91
C ALA A 281 -5.21 -18.06 5.66
N PHE A 282 -5.90 -17.33 6.55
CA PHE A 282 -7.12 -17.84 7.19
C PHE A 282 -8.23 -18.07 6.15
N VAL A 283 -8.45 -17.10 5.26
CA VAL A 283 -9.47 -17.20 4.20
C VAL A 283 -9.18 -18.38 3.28
N GLY A 284 -7.93 -18.56 2.83
CA GLY A 284 -7.54 -19.65 1.94
C GLY A 284 -7.45 -21.04 2.61
N GLY A 285 -7.37 -21.09 3.93
CA GLY A 285 -7.38 -22.34 4.71
C GLY A 285 -8.77 -22.86 5.06
N CYS A 286 -9.82 -22.05 4.87
CA CYS A 286 -11.19 -22.40 5.18
C CYS A 286 -11.94 -23.03 3.99
N GLU A 287 -12.99 -23.78 4.29
CA GLU A 287 -13.87 -24.32 3.26
C GLU A 287 -14.57 -23.19 2.47
N PRO A 288 -14.79 -23.35 1.15
CA PRO A 288 -15.36 -22.30 0.29
C PRO A 288 -16.72 -21.77 0.76
N GLN A 289 -17.51 -22.57 1.48
CA GLN A 289 -18.80 -22.19 2.05
C GLN A 289 -18.70 -21.01 3.04
N TRP A 290 -17.54 -20.81 3.67
CA TRP A 290 -17.31 -19.71 4.63
C TRP A 290 -16.86 -18.41 3.98
N THR A 291 -16.59 -18.41 2.66
CA THR A 291 -16.13 -17.22 1.93
C THR A 291 -17.04 -15.99 2.14
N PRO A 292 -18.38 -16.08 2.07
CA PRO A 292 -19.25 -14.93 2.32
C PRO A 292 -19.06 -14.30 3.71
N LEU A 293 -18.85 -15.13 4.75
CA LEU A 293 -18.62 -14.63 6.11
C LEU A 293 -17.25 -13.98 6.25
N TRP A 294 -16.23 -14.53 5.62
CA TRP A 294 -14.91 -13.91 5.57
C TRP A 294 -14.90 -12.57 4.83
N LEU A 295 -15.66 -12.45 3.73
CA LEU A 295 -15.88 -11.16 3.08
C LEU A 295 -16.52 -10.17 4.05
N ASN A 296 -17.59 -10.59 4.74
CA ASN A 296 -18.24 -9.77 5.76
C ASN A 296 -17.30 -9.33 6.89
N ILE A 297 -16.38 -10.20 7.34
CA ILE A 297 -15.36 -9.84 8.33
C ILE A 297 -14.33 -8.85 7.77
N SER A 298 -14.01 -8.94 6.48
CA SER A 298 -12.96 -8.15 5.85
C SER A 298 -13.16 -6.64 6.01
N ILE A 299 -14.42 -6.17 6.09
CA ILE A 299 -14.74 -4.74 6.27
C ILE A 299 -14.25 -4.20 7.61
N PHE A 300 -14.20 -5.05 8.64
CA PHE A 300 -13.81 -4.64 9.99
C PHE A 300 -12.29 -4.56 10.16
N ARG A 301 -11.52 -5.02 9.17
CA ARG A 301 -10.05 -4.95 9.18
C ARG A 301 -9.51 -3.53 9.14
N GLU A 302 -10.25 -2.60 8.55
CA GLU A 302 -9.80 -1.23 8.39
C GLU A 302 -9.82 -0.50 9.74
N ILE A 303 -8.68 0.10 10.10
CA ILE A 303 -8.57 0.93 11.30
C ILE A 303 -9.00 2.34 10.93
N GLN A 304 -9.95 2.91 11.67
CA GLN A 304 -10.41 4.27 11.42
C GLN A 304 -9.49 5.31 12.04
N PRO A 305 -9.07 6.37 11.30
CA PRO A 305 -8.26 7.45 11.87
C PRO A 305 -8.91 8.11 13.11
N LYS A 306 -10.24 8.15 13.15
CA LYS A 306 -11.00 8.73 14.28
C LYS A 306 -11.16 7.78 15.48
N ALA A 307 -10.76 6.52 15.36
CA ALA A 307 -10.89 5.56 16.46
C ALA A 307 -10.00 5.98 17.63
N SER A 308 -10.48 5.76 18.86
CA SER A 308 -9.69 5.94 20.07
C SER A 308 -8.45 5.05 20.00
N LEU A 309 -7.26 5.65 20.17
CA LEU A 309 -6.01 4.91 20.06
C LEU A 309 -5.89 3.86 21.16
N GLU A 310 -6.29 4.20 22.39
CA GLU A 310 -6.31 3.28 23.52
C GLU A 310 -7.15 2.04 23.23
N SER A 311 -8.38 2.22 22.71
CA SER A 311 -9.28 1.11 22.39
C SER A 311 -8.68 0.16 21.35
N VAL A 312 -8.00 0.71 20.34
CA VAL A 312 -7.34 -0.09 19.30
C VAL A 312 -6.12 -0.81 19.88
N LEU A 313 -5.31 -0.14 20.70
CA LEU A 313 -4.07 -0.70 21.24
C LEU A 313 -4.30 -1.89 22.17
N ILE A 314 -5.39 -1.91 22.96
CA ILE A 314 -5.71 -3.03 23.86
C ILE A 314 -5.95 -4.34 23.09
N SER A 315 -6.30 -4.27 21.80
CA SER A 315 -6.43 -5.48 20.95
C SER A 315 -5.10 -6.11 20.53
N PHE A 316 -3.97 -5.45 20.78
CA PHE A 316 -2.65 -5.96 20.43
C PHE A 316 -2.08 -6.85 21.55
N PRO A 317 -1.47 -8.00 21.20
CA PRO A 317 -0.89 -8.90 22.18
C PRO A 317 0.12 -8.21 23.12
N GLY A 318 -0.04 -8.43 24.42
CA GLY A 318 0.86 -7.88 25.44
C GLY A 318 0.60 -6.41 25.81
N VAL A 319 -0.42 -5.76 25.25
CA VAL A 319 -0.89 -4.45 25.70
C VAL A 319 -2.03 -4.63 26.69
N THR A 320 -1.83 -4.22 27.94
CA THR A 320 -2.82 -4.33 29.01
C THR A 320 -3.44 -2.97 29.34
N ALA A 321 -4.73 -2.94 29.63
CA ALA A 321 -5.40 -1.74 30.13
C ALA A 321 -5.01 -1.45 31.60
N PRO A 322 -4.92 -0.16 32.02
CA PRO A 322 -5.07 1.05 31.21
C PRO A 322 -3.81 1.33 30.37
N VAL A 323 -3.99 1.81 29.14
CA VAL A 323 -2.85 2.18 28.29
C VAL A 323 -2.42 3.61 28.63
N VAL A 324 -1.22 3.77 29.19
CA VAL A 324 -0.68 5.10 29.50
C VAL A 324 -0.17 5.76 28.22
N LEU A 325 -0.99 6.63 27.64
CA LEU A 325 -0.65 7.42 26.45
C LEU A 325 -0.34 8.88 26.83
N PRO A 326 0.63 9.51 26.16
CA PRO A 326 0.81 10.95 26.19
C PRO A 326 -0.47 11.71 25.80
N PRO A 327 -0.76 12.89 26.37
CA PRO A 327 -2.03 13.61 26.15
C PRO A 327 -2.26 14.05 24.69
N ASN A 328 -1.19 14.11 23.89
CA ASN A 328 -1.25 14.41 22.46
C ASN A 328 -1.62 13.18 21.59
N LEU A 329 -1.62 11.96 22.15
CA LEU A 329 -2.01 10.73 21.45
C LEU A 329 -3.40 10.28 21.91
N THR A 330 -4.44 10.78 21.24
CA THR A 330 -5.85 10.52 21.60
C THR A 330 -6.52 9.51 20.67
N ASN A 331 -6.27 9.62 19.38
CA ASN A 331 -6.86 8.80 18.33
C ASN A 331 -5.80 8.35 17.32
N VAL A 332 -6.18 7.43 16.44
CA VAL A 332 -5.28 6.89 15.41
C VAL A 332 -4.70 8.02 14.54
N LEU A 333 -5.49 9.02 14.16
CA LEU A 333 -5.02 10.16 13.37
C LEU A 333 -3.90 10.92 14.07
N SER A 334 -4.01 11.17 15.38
CA SER A 334 -2.96 11.83 16.15
C SER A 334 -1.64 11.03 16.19
N LEU A 335 -1.74 9.70 16.12
CA LEU A 335 -0.57 8.84 15.94
C LEU A 335 -0.01 8.95 14.52
N LEU A 336 -0.85 9.02 13.49
CA LEU A 336 -0.41 9.12 12.09
C LEU A 336 0.24 10.48 11.78
N ASP A 337 -0.33 11.56 12.30
CA ASP A 337 0.17 12.94 12.13
C ASP A 337 1.50 13.17 12.85
N MET A 338 1.82 12.34 13.86
CA MET A 338 3.06 12.45 14.61
C MET A 338 4.27 12.10 13.74
N SER A 339 5.29 12.95 13.78
CA SER A 339 6.56 12.66 13.13
C SER A 339 7.21 11.42 13.76
N GLN A 340 7.91 10.63 12.95
CA GLN A 340 8.61 9.43 13.44
C GLN A 340 9.60 9.75 14.56
N LYS A 341 10.31 10.87 14.45
CA LYS A 341 11.25 11.34 15.47
C LYS A 341 10.56 11.65 16.80
N ASP A 342 9.37 12.24 16.77
CA ASP A 342 8.65 12.55 18.00
C ASP A 342 8.00 11.30 18.60
N PHE A 343 7.56 10.37 17.75
CA PHE A 343 7.06 9.07 18.17
C PHE A 343 8.09 8.27 18.97
N TYR A 344 9.35 8.18 18.49
CA TYR A 344 10.40 7.43 19.20
C TYR A 344 10.94 8.12 20.45
N LYS A 345 10.61 9.39 20.69
CA LYS A 345 10.92 10.07 21.97
C LYS A 345 9.89 9.78 23.04
N LEU A 346 8.73 9.23 22.69
CA LEU A 346 7.69 8.95 23.65
C LEU A 346 8.15 7.84 24.59
N LYS A 347 7.91 8.02 25.88
CA LYS A 347 8.15 7.00 26.90
C LYS A 347 6.99 6.01 26.90
N LEU A 348 6.95 5.15 25.87
CA LEU A 348 5.97 4.07 25.74
C LEU A 348 6.59 2.74 26.18
N THR A 349 5.75 1.78 26.60
CA THR A 349 6.22 0.41 26.78
C THR A 349 6.52 -0.22 25.43
N ILE A 350 7.42 -1.22 25.40
CA ILE A 350 7.84 -1.88 24.16
C ILE A 350 6.63 -2.43 23.37
N ASN A 351 5.64 -3.02 24.07
CA ASN A 351 4.46 -3.59 23.44
C ASN A 351 3.53 -2.51 22.85
N VAL A 352 3.34 -1.40 23.57
CA VAL A 352 2.52 -0.27 23.09
C VAL A 352 3.18 0.41 21.89
N GLN A 353 4.50 0.61 21.95
CA GLN A 353 5.26 1.18 20.84
C GLN A 353 5.18 0.29 19.59
N ALA A 354 5.38 -1.02 19.74
CA ALA A 354 5.27 -1.98 18.64
C ALA A 354 3.85 -2.04 18.04
N ALA A 355 2.81 -1.94 18.87
CA ALA A 355 1.43 -1.87 18.41
C ALA A 355 1.15 -0.57 17.62
N CYS A 356 1.61 0.58 18.12
CA CYS A 356 1.55 1.85 17.40
C CYS A 356 2.25 1.80 16.04
N GLU A 357 3.43 1.20 15.96
CA GLU A 357 4.14 1.01 14.69
C GLU A 357 3.33 0.17 13.70
N LYS A 358 2.74 -0.94 14.15
CA LYS A 358 1.86 -1.78 13.31
C LYS A 358 0.65 -1.02 12.81
N ILE A 359 0.06 -0.13 13.62
CA ILE A 359 -1.05 0.73 13.20
C ILE A 359 -0.56 1.71 12.13
N ARG A 360 0.54 2.43 12.36
CA ARG A 360 1.12 3.40 11.40
C ARG A 360 1.43 2.75 10.05
N ALA A 361 1.99 1.55 10.07
CA ALA A 361 2.33 0.77 8.89
C ALA A 361 1.15 0.57 7.92
N ARG A 362 -0.08 0.44 8.44
CA ARG A 362 -1.28 0.25 7.60
C ARG A 362 -1.63 1.45 6.72
N PHE A 363 -1.17 2.64 7.11
CA PHE A 363 -1.48 3.89 6.41
C PHE A 363 -0.32 4.38 5.55
N TRP A 364 0.87 3.82 5.72
CA TRP A 364 2.01 4.13 4.88
C TRP A 364 1.94 3.36 3.55
N SER A 365 2.15 4.06 2.45
CA SER A 365 2.21 3.43 1.13
C SER A 365 3.49 2.59 1.02
N SER A 366 3.37 1.42 0.39
CA SER A 366 4.46 0.49 0.08
C SER A 366 5.59 1.07 -0.79
N ARG A 367 5.47 2.31 -1.27
CA ARG A 367 6.34 2.89 -2.31
C ARG A 367 7.52 3.72 -1.83
N ASP A 368 7.67 3.96 -0.53
CA ASP A 368 8.73 4.82 -0.02
C ASP A 368 9.92 4.03 0.57
N TYR A 369 10.42 3.03 -0.17
CA TYR A 369 11.72 2.42 0.14
C TYR A 369 12.83 3.34 -0.36
N ARG A 370 13.75 3.72 0.54
CA ARG A 370 14.86 4.59 0.16
C ARG A 370 15.98 3.76 -0.44
N THR A 371 16.45 4.17 -1.60
CA THR A 371 17.59 3.55 -2.29
C THR A 371 18.72 4.56 -2.48
N LEU A 372 19.95 4.07 -2.38
CA LEU A 372 21.16 4.76 -2.76
C LEU A 372 21.78 4.05 -3.96
N ASP A 373 22.07 4.79 -5.02
CA ASP A 373 22.65 4.26 -6.26
C ASP A 373 24.18 4.27 -6.15
N LEU A 374 24.77 3.10 -5.93
CA LEU A 374 26.22 2.94 -5.77
C LEU A 374 27.01 3.34 -7.02
N LYS A 375 26.37 3.38 -8.20
CA LYS A 375 27.04 3.85 -9.42
C LYS A 375 27.19 5.37 -9.47
N ARG A 376 26.32 6.10 -8.78
CA ARG A 376 26.37 7.56 -8.67
C ARG A 376 27.31 8.03 -7.58
N GLU A 377 27.64 7.13 -6.65
CA GLU A 377 28.64 7.39 -5.61
C GLU A 377 30.03 7.55 -6.22
N GLY A 378 30.81 8.49 -5.68
CA GLY A 378 32.21 8.64 -6.08
C GLY A 378 33.06 7.43 -5.68
N ALA A 379 34.14 7.18 -6.41
CA ALA A 379 35.07 6.06 -6.15
C ALA A 379 35.71 6.08 -4.74
N LYS A 380 35.66 7.22 -4.04
CA LYS A 380 36.19 7.41 -2.68
C LYS A 380 35.10 7.71 -1.65
N SER A 381 33.82 7.48 -1.99
CA SER A 381 32.73 7.70 -1.05
C SER A 381 32.74 6.65 0.07
N PHE A 382 32.10 7.01 1.18
CA PHE A 382 31.93 6.12 2.32
C PHE A 382 31.29 4.78 1.91
N PHE A 383 30.19 4.83 1.14
CA PHE A 383 29.45 3.65 0.72
C PHE A 383 30.23 2.77 -0.25
N THR A 384 31.01 3.37 -1.16
CA THR A 384 31.90 2.62 -2.06
C THR A 384 32.96 1.86 -1.26
N ASN A 385 33.60 2.51 -0.28
CA ASN A 385 34.64 1.90 0.55
C ASN A 385 34.10 0.74 1.41
N ILE A 386 32.96 0.94 2.08
CA ILE A 386 32.33 -0.11 2.90
C ILE A 386 31.92 -1.31 2.03
N THR A 387 31.39 -1.05 0.84
CA THR A 387 31.01 -2.11 -0.10
C THR A 387 32.22 -2.92 -0.55
N LEU A 388 33.33 -2.26 -0.87
CA LEU A 388 34.59 -2.94 -1.18
C LEU A 388 35.10 -3.77 0.00
N GLU A 389 35.04 -3.25 1.22
CA GLU A 389 35.47 -3.96 2.43
C GLU A 389 34.66 -5.27 2.62
N ILE A 390 33.33 -5.20 2.49
CA ILE A 390 32.44 -6.37 2.60
C ILE A 390 32.74 -7.40 1.51
N LEU A 391 32.85 -6.97 0.25
CA LEU A 391 33.11 -7.88 -0.87
C LEU A 391 34.52 -8.50 -0.79
N GLN A 392 35.53 -7.72 -0.39
CA GLN A 392 36.92 -8.17 -0.28
C GLN A 392 37.12 -9.11 0.92
N PHE A 393 36.50 -8.83 2.06
CA PHE A 393 36.59 -9.72 3.22
C PHE A 393 36.17 -11.14 2.88
N ARG A 394 35.15 -11.29 2.03
CA ARG A 394 34.69 -12.60 1.56
C ARG A 394 35.69 -13.29 0.66
N SER A 395 36.34 -12.57 -0.25
CA SER A 395 37.30 -13.19 -1.17
C SER A 395 38.61 -13.56 -0.50
N THR A 396 39.01 -12.83 0.56
CA THR A 396 40.33 -13.00 1.19
C THR A 396 40.29 -13.74 2.53
N MET A 397 39.19 -13.64 3.28
CA MET A 397 39.11 -14.14 4.66
C MET A 397 38.05 -15.23 4.86
N ALA A 398 37.25 -15.59 3.84
CA ALA A 398 36.22 -16.62 3.99
C ALA A 398 36.81 -18.01 4.25
N ASP A 399 36.68 -18.48 5.49
CA ASP A 399 37.12 -19.82 5.88
C ASP A 399 36.05 -20.87 5.55
N CYS A 400 36.48 -22.02 5.02
CA CYS A 400 35.59 -23.15 4.70
C CYS A 400 34.80 -23.67 5.91
N SER A 401 35.32 -23.49 7.13
CA SER A 401 34.67 -23.89 8.38
C SER A 401 33.39 -23.12 8.68
N TRP A 402 33.27 -21.87 8.20
CA TRP A 402 32.06 -21.06 8.36
C TRP A 402 30.87 -21.65 7.61
N ARG A 403 31.16 -22.41 6.56
CA ARG A 403 30.17 -23.13 5.79
C ARG A 403 30.00 -24.59 6.22
N LYS A 404 30.49 -24.98 7.40
CA LYS A 404 30.60 -26.39 7.82
C LYS A 404 31.29 -27.27 6.78
N LYS A 405 32.28 -26.72 6.07
CA LYS A 405 32.99 -27.36 4.94
C LYS A 405 32.13 -27.61 3.69
N ASP A 406 30.93 -27.03 3.60
CA ASP A 406 30.09 -27.07 2.40
C ASP A 406 30.18 -25.73 1.65
N PRO A 407 30.90 -25.65 0.51
CA PRO A 407 31.05 -24.40 -0.23
C PRO A 407 29.72 -23.78 -0.70
N MET A 408 28.67 -24.59 -0.86
CA MET A 408 27.37 -24.15 -1.40
C MET A 408 26.47 -23.48 -0.35
N ARG A 409 26.79 -23.63 0.94
CA ARG A 409 26.00 -23.09 2.06
C ARG A 409 25.96 -21.56 2.03
N GLN A 410 24.87 -20.98 2.51
CA GLN A 410 24.70 -19.53 2.58
C GLN A 410 25.67 -18.89 3.58
N VAL A 411 26.26 -17.76 3.19
CA VAL A 411 27.04 -16.90 4.07
C VAL A 411 26.46 -15.49 4.03
N VAL A 412 26.03 -15.03 5.20
CA VAL A 412 25.59 -13.67 5.45
C VAL A 412 26.70 -12.95 6.19
N THR A 413 27.08 -11.78 5.68
CA THR A 413 28.09 -10.90 6.25
C THR A 413 27.42 -9.64 6.75
N SER A 414 27.73 -9.24 7.98
CA SER A 414 27.31 -7.96 8.54
C SER A 414 28.51 -7.12 8.91
N LEU A 415 28.51 -5.87 8.47
CA LEU A 415 29.46 -4.85 8.90
C LEU A 415 28.70 -3.81 9.72
N MET A 416 29.17 -3.57 10.94
CA MET A 416 28.69 -2.48 11.80
C MET A 416 29.75 -1.41 11.87
N THR A 417 29.34 -0.16 11.66
CA THR A 417 30.20 0.98 11.91
C THR A 417 29.93 1.49 13.32
N TYR A 418 30.98 2.01 13.93
CA TYR A 418 30.89 2.56 15.27
C TYR A 418 31.81 3.77 15.43
N VAL A 419 31.52 4.56 16.46
CA VAL A 419 32.35 5.66 16.93
C VAL A 419 32.65 5.40 18.39
N ASP A 420 33.90 5.58 18.81
CA ASP A 420 34.25 5.56 20.23
C ASP A 420 33.43 6.62 20.98
N HIS A 421 32.50 6.17 21.82
CA HIS A 421 31.57 7.02 22.55
C HIS A 421 32.28 8.09 23.40
N LYS A 422 33.51 7.82 23.88
CA LYS A 422 34.31 8.79 24.65
C LYS A 422 34.89 9.90 23.78
N LYS A 423 35.03 9.66 22.48
CA LYS A 423 35.57 10.61 21.49
C LYS A 423 34.48 11.26 20.63
N CYS A 424 33.25 10.77 20.71
CA CYS A 424 32.12 11.33 19.98
C CYS A 424 31.70 12.67 20.60
N HIS A 425 31.77 13.73 19.80
CA HIS A 425 31.31 15.07 20.17
C HIS A 425 29.97 15.44 19.51
N CYS A 426 29.42 14.56 18.66
CA CYS A 426 28.14 14.78 18.02
C CYS A 426 27.01 14.45 19.00
N ASN A 427 26.22 15.46 19.35
CA ASN A 427 24.92 15.31 19.98
C ASN A 427 23.90 16.11 19.19
N VAL A 428 22.75 15.50 18.90
CA VAL A 428 21.61 16.17 18.27
C VAL A 428 20.88 16.96 19.36
N THR A 429 21.48 18.04 19.86
CA THR A 429 20.77 18.98 20.73
C THR A 429 19.67 19.69 19.94
N CYS A 430 18.55 19.99 20.61
CA CYS A 430 17.23 20.30 20.04
C CYS A 430 17.11 21.63 19.23
N GLY A 431 18.21 22.17 18.69
CA GLY A 431 18.27 23.49 18.05
C GLY A 431 18.52 23.51 16.53
N SER A 432 19.16 22.49 15.95
CA SER A 432 19.44 22.46 14.49
C SER A 432 18.28 21.82 13.71
N ARG A 433 17.07 22.34 13.97
CA ARG A 433 15.86 22.06 13.20
C ARG A 433 15.86 22.94 11.97
N ARG A 434 16.50 22.49 10.89
CA ARG A 434 16.10 22.91 9.54
C ARG A 434 15.84 21.66 8.74
N HIS A 435 14.55 21.45 8.47
CA HIS A 435 14.03 20.81 7.28
C HIS A 435 14.99 19.83 6.56
N TRP A 436 14.65 18.54 6.59
CA TRP A 436 14.97 17.66 5.45
C TRP A 436 14.10 18.02 4.22
N SER A 437 14.00 19.33 3.92
CA SER A 437 13.66 19.84 2.60
C SER A 437 14.96 20.20 1.93
N MET A 438 15.09 19.79 0.68
CA MET A 438 16.15 20.17 -0.25
C MET A 438 16.53 21.66 -0.15
N HIS A 439 17.51 22.03 0.67
CA HIS A 439 18.27 23.25 0.48
C HIS A 439 19.69 23.04 1.02
N LYS A 440 20.66 23.15 0.10
CA LYS A 440 22.10 23.17 0.39
C LYS A 440 22.40 24.12 1.56
N PRO A 441 23.14 23.69 2.61
CA PRO A 441 23.98 24.60 3.33
C PRO A 441 25.20 24.87 2.44
N ALA A 442 25.26 26.08 1.85
CA ALA A 442 26.50 26.59 1.31
C ALA A 442 27.49 26.75 2.48
N LEU A 443 28.57 25.97 2.47
CA LEU A 443 29.80 26.31 3.17
C LEU A 443 30.92 26.31 2.13
N SER A 444 31.49 27.49 1.97
CA SER A 444 32.64 27.81 1.15
C SER A 444 33.80 26.85 1.41
N SER A 445 34.16 26.02 0.43
CA SER A 445 35.47 25.39 0.39
C SER A 445 36.45 26.32 -0.32
N ASN A 446 37.00 27.29 0.42
CA ASN A 446 38.37 27.70 0.16
C ASN A 446 39.25 26.71 0.92
N GLY A 447 39.80 25.73 0.20
CA GLY A 447 40.73 24.78 0.79
C GLY A 447 40.80 23.47 0.00
N ASN A 448 41.81 23.36 -0.86
CA ASN A 448 42.29 22.12 -1.44
C ASN A 448 42.38 20.99 -0.39
N GLY A 449 41.77 19.84 -0.68
CA GLY A 449 41.98 18.63 0.09
C GLY A 449 40.97 17.54 -0.25
N MET A 450 41.36 16.60 -1.11
CA MET A 450 40.69 15.32 -1.30
C MET A 450 40.51 14.64 0.08
N SER A 451 39.30 14.66 0.65
CA SER A 451 38.99 13.89 1.85
C SER A 451 38.33 12.56 1.45
N ASN A 452 38.92 11.45 1.87
CA ASN A 452 38.20 10.17 1.91
C ASN A 452 37.07 10.36 2.93
N ALA A 453 35.82 10.34 2.49
CA ALA A 453 34.69 10.50 3.40
C ALA A 453 34.69 9.33 4.41
N THR A 454 34.90 9.64 5.70
CA THR A 454 34.96 8.64 6.79
C THR A 454 33.59 8.34 7.40
N PHE A 455 32.52 8.95 6.86
CA PHE A 455 31.12 8.80 7.28
C PHE A 455 30.19 9.14 6.10
N PRO A 456 28.91 8.70 6.11
CA PRO A 456 27.93 9.02 5.05
C PRO A 456 27.63 10.51 4.92
N ASP A 457 27.40 10.96 3.68
CA ASP A 457 26.79 12.27 3.41
C ASP A 457 25.39 12.30 4.07
N HIS A 458 25.10 13.36 4.81
CA HIS A 458 23.88 13.55 5.61
C HIS A 458 23.73 12.66 6.86
N SER A 459 24.80 11.99 7.32
CA SER A 459 24.82 11.37 8.66
C SER A 459 24.62 12.42 9.76
N TRP A 460 23.83 12.09 10.79
CA TRP A 460 23.67 12.95 11.97
C TRP A 460 24.96 13.07 12.81
N CYS A 461 25.89 12.12 12.65
CA CYS A 461 27.17 12.10 13.33
C CYS A 461 28.32 12.20 12.33
N THR A 462 29.14 13.25 12.46
CA THR A 462 30.30 13.56 11.61
C THR A 462 31.63 13.06 12.18
N CYS A 463 31.60 12.22 13.23
CA CYS A 463 32.81 11.60 13.76
C CYS A 463 33.31 10.47 12.84
N PRO A 464 34.65 10.27 12.70
CA PRO A 464 35.21 9.18 11.91
C PRO A 464 34.69 7.81 12.35
N ARG A 465 34.33 6.95 11.38
CA ARG A 465 33.87 5.59 11.65
C ARG A 465 35.02 4.61 11.76
N SER A 466 34.86 3.65 12.66
CA SER A 466 35.58 2.37 12.66
C SER A 466 34.59 1.26 12.33
N THR A 467 35.09 0.12 11.83
CA THR A 467 34.25 -0.98 11.35
C THR A 467 34.49 -2.26 12.17
N VAL A 468 33.41 -3.02 12.39
CA VAL A 468 33.47 -4.41 12.83
C VAL A 468 32.69 -5.24 11.84
N MET A 469 33.31 -6.30 11.35
CA MET A 469 32.66 -7.26 10.47
C MET A 469 32.56 -8.63 11.16
N ALA A 470 31.45 -9.32 10.88
CA ALA A 470 31.23 -10.70 11.27
C ALA A 470 30.33 -11.43 10.25
N VAL A 471 30.35 -12.77 10.31
CA VAL A 471 29.54 -13.65 9.48
C VAL A 471 28.58 -14.48 10.33
N ASN A 472 27.54 -15.06 9.72
CA ASN A 472 26.68 -16.03 10.39
C ASN A 472 27.47 -17.29 10.76
N TYR A 473 27.11 -17.89 11.88
CA TYR A 473 27.68 -19.15 12.34
C TYR A 473 26.56 -20.14 12.64
N GLU A 474 26.56 -21.28 11.95
CA GLU A 474 25.50 -22.27 12.07
C GLU A 474 26.00 -23.50 12.85
N LEU A 475 25.19 -23.94 13.81
CA LEU A 475 25.45 -25.17 14.57
C LEU A 475 24.55 -26.32 14.11
N SER A 476 24.82 -27.54 14.57
CA SER A 476 23.99 -28.72 14.27
C SER A 476 22.56 -28.56 14.81
N THR A 477 22.40 -27.81 15.91
CA THR A 477 21.10 -27.42 16.47
C THR A 477 20.77 -25.97 16.15
N PRO A 478 19.57 -25.65 15.61
CA PRO A 478 19.16 -24.28 15.26
C PRO A 478 19.27 -23.27 16.42
N SER A 479 19.01 -23.70 17.66
CA SER A 479 19.10 -22.88 18.87
C SER A 479 20.50 -22.34 19.18
N GLY A 480 21.53 -23.03 18.70
CA GLY A 480 22.93 -22.64 18.87
C GLY A 480 23.45 -21.71 17.76
N SER A 481 22.77 -21.64 16.62
CA SER A 481 23.18 -20.80 15.50
C SER A 481 23.10 -19.31 15.85
N ARG A 482 23.97 -18.50 15.24
CA ARG A 482 24.04 -17.05 15.43
C ARG A 482 24.10 -16.35 14.08
N CYS A 483 23.27 -15.34 13.91
CA CYS A 483 23.29 -14.50 12.73
C CYS A 483 24.51 -13.55 12.74
N SER A 484 24.88 -13.03 11.59
CA SER A 484 26.05 -12.16 11.43
C SER A 484 25.96 -10.88 12.26
N GLU A 485 24.77 -10.30 12.42
CA GLU A 485 24.52 -9.11 13.22
C GLU A 485 24.78 -9.36 14.71
N GLN A 486 24.38 -10.54 15.21
CA GLN A 486 24.62 -10.94 16.61
C GLN A 486 26.12 -11.09 16.86
N ASN A 487 26.84 -11.70 15.92
CA ASN A 487 28.29 -11.89 16.03
C ASN A 487 29.04 -10.55 15.94
N ALA A 488 28.60 -9.63 15.08
CA ALA A 488 29.19 -8.29 14.98
C ALA A 488 28.99 -7.50 16.28
N LEU A 489 27.78 -7.54 16.86
CA LEU A 489 27.52 -6.88 18.14
C LEU A 489 28.28 -7.55 19.30
N GLY A 490 28.40 -8.89 19.29
CA GLY A 490 29.21 -9.62 20.27
C GLY A 490 30.68 -9.22 20.21
N LYS A 491 31.22 -9.01 19.01
CA LYS A 491 32.58 -8.51 18.81
C LYS A 491 32.73 -7.07 19.32
N LEU A 492 31.79 -6.17 19.04
CA LEU A 492 31.77 -4.83 19.63
C LEU A 492 31.76 -4.86 21.17
N ALA A 493 30.93 -5.72 21.76
CA ALA A 493 30.87 -5.91 23.20
C ALA A 493 32.19 -6.43 23.79
N SER A 494 32.88 -7.36 23.10
CA SER A 494 34.19 -7.86 23.52
C SER A 494 35.30 -6.80 23.52
N MET A 495 35.13 -5.75 22.70
CA MET A 495 36.02 -4.58 22.65
C MET A 495 35.70 -3.55 23.74
N GLY A 496 34.70 -3.83 24.60
CA GLY A 496 34.25 -2.91 25.66
C GLY A 496 33.45 -1.71 25.15
N LEU A 497 32.90 -1.78 23.92
CA LEU A 497 32.11 -0.71 23.33
C LEU A 497 30.64 -0.82 23.77
N PRO A 498 30.01 0.27 24.24
CA PRO A 498 28.59 0.29 24.53
C PRO A 498 27.77 0.27 23.23
N THR A 499 26.50 -0.15 23.33
CA THR A 499 25.60 -0.19 22.16
C THR A 499 25.37 1.18 21.52
N CYS A 500 25.45 2.26 22.29
CA CYS A 500 25.33 3.63 21.76
C CYS A 500 26.49 4.07 20.85
N ALA A 501 27.55 3.25 20.73
CA ALA A 501 28.65 3.50 19.80
C ALA A 501 28.27 3.24 18.33
N VAL A 502 27.25 2.41 18.07
CA VAL A 502 26.87 1.98 16.72
C VAL A 502 26.25 3.13 15.91
N ARG A 503 26.48 3.15 14.59
CA ARG A 503 25.97 4.20 13.69
C ARG A 503 25.26 3.64 12.47
N GLU A 504 25.89 2.72 11.76
CA GLU A 504 25.36 2.10 10.55
C GLU A 504 25.54 0.57 10.62
N VAL A 505 24.59 -0.17 10.05
CA VAL A 505 24.58 -1.63 9.96
C VAL A 505 24.38 -2.01 8.50
N PHE A 506 25.30 -2.79 7.94
CA PHE A 506 25.26 -3.30 6.58
C PHE A 506 25.03 -4.81 6.60
N VAL A 507 24.16 -5.33 5.73
CA VAL A 507 23.86 -6.76 5.62
C VAL A 507 23.94 -7.21 4.16
N HIS A 508 24.76 -8.24 3.89
CA HIS A 508 24.99 -8.80 2.56
C HIS A 508 24.98 -10.33 2.59
N GLY A 509 24.22 -10.96 1.70
CA GLY A 509 24.13 -12.42 1.56
C GLY A 509 24.79 -12.95 0.29
N GLU A 510 25.36 -14.15 0.37
CA GLU A 510 25.65 -15.00 -0.79
C GLU A 510 25.12 -16.39 -0.54
N HIS A 511 24.51 -16.97 -1.56
CA HIS A 511 24.14 -18.37 -1.54
C HIS A 511 24.50 -19.03 -2.88
N GLN A 512 25.69 -19.64 -2.94
CA GLN A 512 26.20 -20.27 -4.16
C GLN A 512 25.32 -21.45 -4.63
N GLY A 513 24.61 -22.11 -3.71
CA GLY A 513 23.67 -23.19 -4.03
C GLY A 513 22.31 -22.76 -4.58
N SER A 514 21.98 -21.47 -4.60
CA SER A 514 20.69 -20.97 -5.07
C SER A 514 20.83 -20.26 -6.41
N LYS A 515 19.87 -20.51 -7.32
CA LYS A 515 19.71 -19.73 -8.56
C LYS A 515 19.09 -18.35 -8.32
N LYS A 516 18.47 -18.12 -7.15
CA LYS A 516 17.87 -16.84 -6.76
C LYS A 516 18.84 -16.06 -5.87
N ASP A 517 19.02 -14.77 -6.16
CA ASP A 517 19.80 -13.86 -5.33
C ASP A 517 19.11 -13.71 -3.97
N PRO A 518 19.81 -13.94 -2.84
CA PRO A 518 19.21 -13.82 -1.52
C PRO A 518 18.98 -12.36 -1.10
N ASN A 519 19.55 -11.38 -1.79
CA ASN A 519 19.47 -9.97 -1.40
C ASN A 519 18.28 -9.24 -2.06
N PRO A 520 17.78 -8.16 -1.44
CA PRO A 520 18.13 -7.60 -0.11
C PRO A 520 17.66 -8.45 1.09
N LEU A 521 18.46 -8.47 2.16
CA LEU A 521 18.21 -9.27 3.38
C LEU A 521 17.87 -8.40 4.59
N PHE A 522 16.68 -8.62 5.16
CA PHE A 522 16.33 -8.08 6.47
C PHE A 522 16.97 -8.89 7.61
N PRO A 523 17.37 -8.23 8.71
CA PRO A 523 17.69 -8.92 9.95
C PRO A 523 16.48 -9.74 10.42
N CYS A 524 16.71 -10.96 10.89
CA CYS A 524 15.64 -11.80 11.44
C CYS A 524 15.06 -11.18 12.73
N GLY A 525 13.87 -11.63 13.18
CA GLY A 525 13.21 -11.05 14.35
C GLY A 525 14.04 -11.05 15.65
N VAL A 526 14.99 -11.97 15.81
CA VAL A 526 15.93 -11.98 16.95
C VAL A 526 16.96 -10.85 16.82
N CYS A 527 17.61 -10.73 15.64
CA CYS A 527 18.56 -9.65 15.35
C CYS A 527 17.89 -8.29 15.42
N GLU A 528 16.68 -8.19 14.89
CA GLU A 528 15.89 -6.99 14.89
C GLU A 528 15.60 -6.50 16.31
N ASN A 529 15.08 -7.37 17.20
CA ASN A 529 14.83 -7.01 18.60
C ASN A 529 16.11 -6.53 19.32
N MET A 530 17.24 -7.15 19.02
CA MET A 530 18.55 -6.72 19.54
C MET A 530 18.95 -5.34 18.99
N LEU A 531 18.84 -5.14 17.68
CA LEU A 531 19.18 -3.89 17.01
C LEU A 531 18.26 -2.74 17.42
N ARG A 532 16.97 -2.98 17.70
CA ARG A 532 16.06 -1.96 18.25
C ARG A 532 16.54 -1.42 19.60
N LYS A 533 17.09 -2.28 20.48
CA LYS A 533 17.72 -1.83 21.73
C LYS A 533 18.96 -0.97 21.47
N VAL A 534 19.76 -1.32 20.47
CA VAL A 534 20.92 -0.52 20.04
C VAL A 534 20.44 0.86 19.56
N ALA A 535 19.44 0.91 18.68
CA ALA A 535 18.88 2.15 18.15
C ALA A 535 18.29 3.04 19.26
N HIS A 536 17.55 2.45 20.20
CA HIS A 536 17.01 3.17 21.36
C HIS A 536 18.13 3.83 22.18
N ASN A 537 19.22 3.11 22.47
CA ASN A 537 20.33 3.67 23.26
C ASN A 537 21.06 4.80 22.52
N VAL A 538 21.20 4.70 21.20
CA VAL A 538 21.77 5.80 20.38
C VAL A 538 20.85 7.02 20.40
N LEU A 539 19.55 6.82 20.26
CA LEU A 539 18.57 7.89 20.29
C LEU A 539 18.53 8.58 21.66
N GLU A 540 18.55 7.82 22.76
CA GLU A 540 18.51 8.36 24.12
C GLU A 540 19.76 9.20 24.45
N ILE A 541 20.95 8.70 24.09
CA ILE A 541 22.23 9.34 24.45
C ILE A 541 22.59 10.47 23.48
N HIS A 542 22.36 10.28 22.18
CA HIS A 542 22.83 11.18 21.13
C HIS A 542 21.71 11.88 20.34
N GLY A 543 20.46 11.40 20.42
CA GLY A 543 19.33 11.96 19.67
C GLY A 543 19.32 11.61 18.18
N GLY A 544 20.12 10.64 17.75
CA GLY A 544 20.26 10.20 16.37
C GLY A 544 19.77 8.77 16.14
N ASP A 545 19.65 8.39 14.87
CA ASP A 545 19.15 7.07 14.44
C ASP A 545 20.30 6.14 14.01
N VAL A 546 20.07 4.83 14.08
CA VAL A 546 20.98 3.83 13.48
C VAL A 546 20.40 3.38 12.15
N MET A 547 21.20 3.42 11.09
CA MET A 547 20.75 3.10 9.73
C MET A 547 21.10 1.66 9.35
N LEU A 548 20.13 0.91 8.82
CA LEU A 548 20.32 -0.36 8.13
C LEU A 548 20.52 -0.11 6.64
N TYR A 549 21.51 -0.76 6.05
CA TYR A 549 21.80 -0.81 4.62
C TYR A 549 21.80 -2.27 4.15
N MET A 550 21.00 -2.56 3.13
CA MET A 550 20.85 -3.87 2.51
C MET A 550 21.21 -3.75 1.04
N TYR A 551 21.96 -4.70 0.52
CA TYR A 551 22.38 -4.70 -0.88
C TYR A 551 21.26 -5.21 -1.80
N ASP A 552 21.25 -4.79 -3.07
CA ASP A 552 20.30 -5.30 -4.07
C ASP A 552 20.73 -6.67 -4.64
N SER A 553 22.04 -6.97 -4.68
CA SER A 553 22.56 -8.20 -5.27
C SER A 553 23.84 -8.71 -4.58
N THR A 554 24.07 -10.03 -4.70
CA THR A 554 25.29 -10.71 -4.25
C THR A 554 26.55 -10.31 -5.04
N HIS A 555 26.52 -10.38 -6.37
CA HIS A 555 27.75 -10.40 -7.20
C HIS A 555 28.17 -9.01 -7.70
N ASN A 556 27.21 -8.16 -8.01
CA ASN A 556 27.47 -6.82 -8.53
C ASN A 556 26.45 -5.86 -7.93
N PRO A 557 26.60 -5.50 -6.64
CA PRO A 557 25.66 -4.62 -5.99
C PRO A 557 25.67 -3.25 -6.68
N LYS A 558 24.50 -2.82 -7.16
CA LYS A 558 24.32 -1.51 -7.82
C LYS A 558 23.61 -0.53 -6.91
N ARG A 559 22.84 -1.03 -5.94
CA ARG A 559 22.01 -0.20 -5.06
C ARG A 559 22.08 -0.69 -3.62
N LEU A 560 21.94 0.25 -2.70
CA LEU A 560 21.68 0.00 -1.28
C LEU A 560 20.25 0.41 -0.97
N VAL A 561 19.46 -0.52 -0.47
CA VAL A 561 18.18 -0.22 0.19
C VAL A 561 18.50 0.16 1.63
N TYR A 562 17.96 1.27 2.12
CA TYR A 562 18.27 1.72 3.47
C TYR A 562 17.07 2.25 4.24
N LEU A 563 17.09 2.01 5.55
CA LEU A 563 16.08 2.46 6.50
C LEU A 563 16.66 2.53 7.91
N PRO A 564 16.19 3.43 8.79
CA PRO A 564 16.49 3.37 10.20
C PRO A 564 16.13 2.00 10.79
N ILE A 565 16.91 1.47 11.73
CA ILE A 565 16.69 0.16 12.37
C ILE A 565 15.31 0.06 13.02
N THR A 566 14.79 1.17 13.52
CA THR A 566 13.45 1.25 14.09
C THR A 566 12.36 0.98 13.05
N GLU A 567 12.70 0.96 11.76
CA GLU A 567 11.76 0.74 10.67
C GLU A 567 11.57 -0.72 10.22
N ILE A 568 12.41 -1.64 10.69
CA ILE A 568 12.46 -3.00 10.13
C ILE A 568 11.11 -3.71 10.24
N SER A 569 10.44 -3.63 11.39
CA SER A 569 9.25 -4.44 11.72
C SER A 569 8.06 -4.19 10.80
N TYR A 570 8.02 -3.03 10.16
CA TYR A 570 6.88 -2.59 9.36
C TYR A 570 7.17 -2.55 7.86
N ARG A 571 8.41 -2.83 7.46
CA ARG A 571 8.86 -2.85 6.07
C ARG A 571 9.00 -4.28 5.50
N ASP A 572 8.75 -5.31 6.30
CA ASP A 572 8.76 -6.72 5.86
C ASP A 572 7.36 -7.19 5.42
N ASP A 573 6.82 -6.60 4.35
CA ASP A 573 5.49 -6.93 3.84
C ASP A 573 5.45 -7.20 2.31
N MET A 574 4.24 -7.31 1.73
CA MET A 574 4.07 -7.52 0.28
C MET A 574 4.70 -6.41 -0.55
N GLY A 575 4.69 -5.17 -0.04
CA GLY A 575 5.24 -4.01 -0.71
C GLY A 575 6.75 -4.10 -0.90
N PHE A 576 7.47 -4.73 0.04
CA PHE A 576 8.90 -4.98 -0.14
C PHE A 576 9.18 -6.01 -1.23
N ARG A 577 8.38 -7.08 -1.33
CA ARG A 577 8.58 -8.09 -2.37
C ARG A 577 8.35 -7.51 -3.77
N GLU A 578 7.32 -6.69 -3.94
CA GLU A 578 7.08 -5.93 -5.17
C GLU A 578 8.26 -5.01 -5.47
N PHE A 579 8.70 -4.23 -4.49
CA PHE A 579 9.87 -3.36 -4.63
C PHE A 579 11.16 -4.12 -4.98
N VAL A 580 11.39 -5.31 -4.40
CA VAL A 580 12.55 -6.15 -4.72
C VAL A 580 12.45 -6.72 -6.13
N ALA A 581 11.26 -7.13 -6.58
CA ALA A 581 11.04 -7.54 -7.96
C ALA A 581 11.37 -6.38 -8.93
N ASP A 582 10.86 -5.18 -8.64
CA ASP A 582 11.16 -3.95 -9.40
C ASP A 582 12.65 -3.54 -9.36
N LEU A 583 13.41 -3.96 -8.35
CA LEU A 583 14.84 -3.71 -8.25
C LEU A 583 15.68 -4.66 -9.11
N HIS A 584 15.19 -5.88 -9.34
CA HIS A 584 15.89 -6.93 -10.08
C HIS A 584 15.58 -6.91 -11.58
N GLU A 585 14.47 -6.28 -12.00
CA GLU A 585 14.19 -5.86 -13.38
C GLU A 585 15.01 -4.62 -13.79
#